data_AF-A0A3M5BYJ8-F1
#
_entry.id   AF-A0A3M5BYJ8-F1
#
_cell.length_a   1.000
_cell.length_b   1.000
_cell.length_c   1.000
_cell.angle_alpha   90.00
_cell.angle_beta   90.00
_cell.angle_gamma   90.00
#
_symmetry.space_group_name_H-M   'P 1'
#
loop_
_entity.id
_entity.type
_entity.pdbx_description
1 polymer ?
#
loop_
_entity_poly.entity_id
_entity_poly.type
_entity_poly.pdbx_seq_one_letter_code
_entity_poly.pdbx_strand_id
1 'polypeptide(L)' 'MKVMTENGWFAARPSGTEDIYKIYAESFVSEDHLKRLVAEAQVLVDGAISPK' A
#
# COMPACT_ATOMS: atom_id res chain seq x y z
N MET A 1 -5.58 6.48 -1.91
CA MET A 1 -6.22 5.29 -2.52
C MET A 1 -6.39 4.20 -1.46
N LYS A 2 -7.46 3.41 -1.49
CA LYS A 2 -7.61 2.18 -0.69
C LYS A 2 -8.03 1.04 -1.60
N VAL A 3 -7.35 -0.10 -1.50
CA VAL A 3 -7.64 -1.32 -2.24
C VAL A 3 -7.95 -2.42 -1.23
N MET A 4 -9.01 -3.19 -1.49
CA MET A 4 -9.48 -4.24 -0.60
C MET A 4 -9.66 -5.55 -1.37
N THR A 5 -9.35 -6.65 -0.70
CA THR A 5 -9.64 -8.02 -1.12
C THR A 5 -10.38 -8.72 0.02
N GLU A 6 -10.79 -9.96 -0.19
CA GLU A 6 -11.39 -10.78 0.87
C GLU A 6 -10.46 -10.94 2.09
N ASN A 7 -9.16 -11.08 1.86
CA ASN A 7 -8.19 -11.52 2.86
C ASN A 7 -7.22 -10.43 3.35
N GLY A 8 -7.48 -9.18 2.98
CA GLY A 8 -6.67 -8.05 3.42
C GLY A 8 -6.89 -6.81 2.57
N TRP A 9 -6.21 -5.73 2.96
CA TRP A 9 -6.32 -4.44 2.31
C TRP A 9 -5.04 -3.63 2.46
N PHE A 10 -4.87 -2.62 1.60
CA PHE A 10 -3.92 -1.54 1.82
C PHE A 10 -4.52 -0.18 1.47
N ALA A 11 -3.98 0.87 2.07
CA ALA A 11 -4.29 2.26 1.77
C ALA A 11 -3.02 3.08 1.67
N ALA A 12 -2.92 3.89 0.62
CA ALA A 12 -1.81 4.79 0.39
C ALA A 12 -2.28 6.25 0.42
N ARG A 13 -1.55 7.11 1.13
CA ARG A 13 -1.80 8.54 1.23
C ARG A 13 -0.48 9.33 1.20
N PRO A 14 -0.41 10.46 0.46
CA PRO A 14 0.74 11.35 0.56
C PRO A 14 0.83 11.92 1.98
N SER A 15 2.05 12.13 2.47
CA SER A 15 2.29 12.85 3.70
C SER A 15 1.99 14.35 3.50
N GLY A 16 1.49 15.01 4.55
CA GLY A 16 1.21 16.45 4.50
C GLY A 16 2.39 17.33 4.89
N THR A 17 3.49 16.74 5.36
CA THR A 17 4.62 17.45 5.97
C THR A 17 5.98 17.08 5.38
N GLU A 18 6.07 15.95 4.69
CA GLU A 18 7.32 15.37 4.18
C GLU A 18 7.09 14.89 2.75
N ASP A 19 8.13 14.85 1.93
CA ASP A 19 8.05 14.34 0.55
C ASP A 19 8.10 12.81 0.52
N ILE A 20 7.10 12.19 1.15
CA ILE A 20 6.90 10.75 1.24
C ILE A 20 5.41 10.44 1.15
N TYR A 21 5.07 9.19 0.87
CA TYR A 21 3.73 8.65 1.10
C TYR A 21 3.76 7.55 2.16
N LYS A 22 2.60 7.31 2.78
CA LYS A 22 2.42 6.30 3.83
C LYS A 22 1.51 5.19 3.32
N ILE A 23 1.94 3.94 3.49
CA ILE A 23 1.12 2.74 3.28
C ILE A 23 0.66 2.21 4.63
N TYR A 24 -0.64 1.98 4.73
CA TYR A 24 -1.27 1.22 5.82
C TYR A 24 -1.79 -0.08 5.20
N ALA A 25 -1.52 -1.22 5.82
CA ALA A 25 -1.97 -2.50 5.32
C ALA A 25 -2.35 -3.45 6.46
N GLU A 26 -3.24 -4.38 6.16
CA GLU A 26 -3.67 -5.44 7.08
C GLU A 26 -3.90 -6.73 6.30
N SER A 27 -3.56 -7.85 6.91
CA SER A 27 -3.86 -9.19 6.40
C SER A 27 -4.61 -10.00 7.44
N PHE A 28 -5.60 -10.76 6.97
CA PHE A 28 -6.33 -11.74 7.77
C PHE A 28 -5.78 -13.17 7.64
N VAL A 29 -4.61 -13.36 7.00
CA VAL A 29 -4.04 -14.68 6.69
C VAL A 29 -2.78 -14.93 7.49
N SER A 30 -1.74 -14.11 7.29
CA SER A 30 -0.45 -14.25 7.98
C SER A 30 0.43 -13.01 7.80
N GLU A 31 1.51 -12.94 8.56
CA GLU A 31 2.52 -11.88 8.39
C GLU A 31 3.19 -11.93 7.01
N ASP A 32 3.43 -13.11 6.44
CA ASP A 32 4.00 -13.25 5.10
C ASP A 32 3.03 -12.77 4.02
N HIS A 33 1.73 -12.94 4.22
CA HIS A 33 0.73 -12.33 3.34
C HIS A 33 0.71 -10.81 3.49
N LEU A 34 0.82 -10.27 4.71
CA LEU A 34 0.95 -8.83 4.94
C LEU A 34 2.19 -8.24 4.24
N LYS A 35 3.35 -8.90 4.34
CA LYS A 35 4.59 -8.46 3.67
C LYS A 35 4.41 -8.38 2.15
N ARG A 36 3.73 -9.37 1.56
CA ARG A 36 3.37 -9.35 0.12
C ARG A 36 2.44 -8.20 -0.23
N LEU A 37 1.38 -7.98 0.56
CA LEU A 37 0.46 -6.85 0.36
C LEU A 37 1.19 -5.50 0.38
N VAL A 38 2.12 -5.29 1.32
CA VAL A 38 2.89 -4.04 1.41
C VAL A 38 3.81 -3.87 0.19
N ALA A 39 4.50 -4.93 -0.24
CA ALA A 39 5.39 -4.89 -1.40
C ALA A 39 4.62 -4.57 -2.69
N GLU A 40 3.48 -5.23 -2.91
CA GLU A 40 2.62 -4.97 -4.07
C GLU A 40 2.01 -3.57 -4.03
N ALA A 41 1.60 -3.10 -2.84
CA ALA A 41 1.10 -1.75 -2.65
C ALA A 41 2.13 -0.68 -3.06
N GLN A 42 3.40 -0.85 -2.66
CA GLN A 42 4.49 0.07 -3.02
C GLN A 42 4.64 0.16 -4.55
N VAL A 43 4.70 -0.99 -5.24
CA VAL A 43 4.82 -1.03 -6.71
C VAL A 43 3.64 -0.33 -7.40
N LEU A 44 2.42 -0.57 -6.93
CA LEU A 44 1.22 0.05 -7.50
C LEU A 44 1.18 1.56 -7.28
N VAL A 45 1.57 2.03 -6.09
CA VAL A 45 1.57 3.46 -5.77
C VAL A 45 2.66 4.17 -6.56
N ASP A 46 3.87 3.63 -6.60
CA ASP A 46 5.00 4.19 -7.36
C ASP A 46 4.62 4.35 -8.84
N GLY A 47 4.00 3.33 -9.44
CA GLY A 47 3.54 3.39 -10.83
C GLY A 47 2.40 4.39 -11.08
N ALA A 48 1.59 4.69 -10.05
CA ALA A 48 0.47 5.63 -10.17
C ALA A 48 0.88 7.09 -9.97
N ILE A 49 1.95 7.35 -9.20
CA ILE A 49 2.42 8.72 -8.89
C ILE A 49 3.67 9.14 -9.66
N SER A 50 4.37 8.19 -10.30
CA SER A 50 5.52 8.51 -11.15
C SER A 50 5.07 9.34 -12.35
N PRO A 51 5.76 10.45 -12.69
CA PRO A 51 5.49 11.17 -13.92
C PRO A 51 5.74 10.24 -15.12
N LYS A 52 4.85 10.32 -16.12
CA LYS A 52 5.00 9.60 -17.39
C LYS A 52 6.22 10.07 -18.18
#